data_AF-H3KBH0-F1
#
_entry.id   AF-H3KBH0-F1
#
_cell.length_a   1.000
_cell.length_b   1.000
_cell.length_c   1.000
_cell.angle_alpha   90.00
_cell.angle_beta   90.00
_cell.angle_gamma   90.00
#
_symmetry.space_group_name_H-M   'P 1'
#
loop_
_entity.id
_entity.type
_entity.pdbx_description
1 polymer ?
#
loop_
_entity_poly.entity_id
_entity_poly.type
_entity_poly.pdbx_seq_one_letter_code
_entity_poly.pdbx_strand_id
1 'polypeptide(L)'
;MLNMDQVDHINKLIHRAGFTISRVSRELGVDRKTVRKYASRPVQIPETIKVKRNTAAKAFIPAIEDLLHRQTPVTNPKQRLTAKRIHSILLEGREDLELPDAPVPSIRTIERLVRAAREKLNLDRKNALSVRLEHAPGSAQ
;
A
#
# COMPACT_ATOMS: atom_id res chain seq x y z
N MET A 1 35.66 -25.60 -0.23
CA MET A 1 34.84 -24.45 -0.68
C MET A 1 33.80 -24.16 0.41
N LEU A 2 33.36 -22.91 0.58
CA LEU A 2 32.29 -22.58 1.53
C LEU A 2 30.92 -22.92 0.93
N ASN A 3 30.01 -23.42 1.77
CA ASN A 3 28.59 -23.58 1.41
C ASN A 3 27.91 -22.21 1.29
N MET A 4 26.84 -22.12 0.49
CA MET A 4 26.07 -20.89 0.30
C MET A 4 25.59 -20.31 1.64
N ASP A 5 25.12 -21.16 2.56
CA ASP A 5 24.72 -20.74 3.92
C ASP A 5 25.85 -20.09 4.70
N GLN A 6 27.09 -20.56 4.56
CA GLN A 6 28.25 -19.98 5.24
C GLN A 6 28.61 -18.61 4.64
N VAL A 7 28.46 -18.46 3.33
CA VAL A 7 28.64 -17.17 2.64
C VAL A 7 27.58 -16.17 3.09
N ASP A 8 26.32 -16.59 3.17
CA ASP A 8 25.22 -15.76 3.66
C ASP A 8 25.37 -15.39 5.13
N HIS A 9 25.89 -16.31 5.95
CA HIS A 9 26.19 -16.04 7.35
C HIS A 9 27.28 -14.98 7.49
N ILE A 10 28.39 -15.09 6.74
CA ILE A 10 29.45 -14.07 6.69
C ILE A 10 28.88 -12.70 6.31
N ASN A 11 28.07 -12.65 5.26
CA ASN A 11 27.45 -11.42 4.78
C ASN A 11 26.50 -10.80 5.81
N LYS A 12 25.68 -11.61 6.50
CA LYS A 12 24.79 -11.14 7.58
C LYS A 12 25.60 -10.55 8.74
N LEU A 13 26.67 -11.20 9.19
CA LEU A 13 27.48 -10.70 10.31
C LEU A 13 28.17 -9.36 9.97
N ILE A 14 28.64 -9.20 8.73
CA ILE A 14 29.35 -7.98 8.32
C ILE A 14 28.35 -6.84 8.04
N HIS A 15 27.36 -7.06 7.18
CA HIS A 15 26.48 -5.98 6.70
C HIS A 15 25.32 -5.67 7.65
N ARG A 16 24.79 -6.67 8.38
CA ARG A 16 23.64 -6.48 9.28
C ARG A 16 24.07 -6.25 10.73
N ALA A 17 25.06 -6.99 11.22
CA ALA A 17 25.54 -6.88 12.60
C ALA A 17 26.76 -5.95 12.76
N GLY A 18 27.39 -5.51 11.66
CA GLY A 18 28.49 -4.54 11.70
C GLY A 18 29.82 -5.13 12.22
N PHE A 19 30.00 -6.45 12.17
CA PHE A 19 31.23 -7.08 12.66
C PHE A 19 32.42 -6.85 11.72
N THR A 20 33.62 -6.74 12.31
CA THR A 20 34.86 -6.63 11.55
C THR A 20 35.29 -7.98 10.97
N ILE A 21 35.99 -7.95 9.83
CA ILE A 21 36.50 -9.14 9.14
C ILE A 21 37.30 -10.06 10.09
N SER A 22 38.08 -9.47 11.01
CA SER A 22 38.88 -10.22 12.00
C SER A 22 38.01 -10.99 12.99
N ARG A 23 36.90 -10.39 13.44
CA ARG A 23 35.98 -11.02 14.39
C ARG A 23 35.24 -12.18 13.73
N VAL A 24 34.73 -11.97 12.51
CA VAL A 24 34.04 -12.99 11.72
C VAL A 24 34.94 -14.18 11.41
N SER A 25 36.21 -13.93 11.11
CA SER A 25 37.21 -14.99 10.90
C SER A 25 37.45 -15.85 12.15
N ARG A 26 37.50 -15.23 13.34
CA ARG A 26 37.65 -15.94 14.62
C ARG A 26 36.40 -16.72 15.02
N GLU A 27 35.21 -16.15 14.82
CA GLU A 27 33.94 -16.79 15.19
C GLU A 27 33.61 -17.98 14.28
N LEU A 28 33.85 -17.88 12.97
CA LEU A 28 33.51 -18.94 12.00
C LEU A 28 34.68 -19.89 11.69
N GLY A 29 35.89 -19.60 12.18
CA GLY A 29 37.10 -20.37 11.84
C GLY A 29 37.50 -20.28 10.36
N VAL A 30 37.03 -19.27 9.64
CA VAL A 30 37.26 -19.08 8.20
C VAL A 30 38.44 -18.15 7.98
N ASP A 31 39.31 -18.47 7.00
CA ASP A 31 40.44 -17.62 6.66
C ASP A 31 40.01 -16.18 6.30
N ARG A 32 40.79 -15.21 6.78
CA ARG A 32 40.50 -13.78 6.66
C ARG A 32 40.45 -13.33 5.20
N LYS A 33 41.20 -13.95 4.28
CA LYS A 33 41.12 -13.65 2.85
C LYS A 33 39.77 -14.05 2.27
N THR A 34 39.24 -15.17 2.72
CA THR A 34 37.93 -15.69 2.29
C THR A 34 36.81 -14.79 2.79
N VAL A 35 36.84 -14.39 4.06
CA VAL A 35 35.88 -13.43 4.63
C VAL A 35 35.92 -12.10 3.86
N ARG A 36 37.14 -11.58 3.57
CA ARG A 36 37.31 -10.34 2.79
C ARG A 36 36.71 -10.46 1.38
N LYS A 37 36.94 -11.58 0.69
CA LYS A 37 36.41 -11.84 -0.66
C LYS A 37 34.88 -11.78 -0.70
N TYR A 38 34.22 -12.35 0.31
CA TYR A 38 32.76 -12.36 0.37
C TYR A 38 32.18 -11.02 0.84
N ALA A 39 32.84 -10.35 1.79
CA ALA A 39 32.47 -9.00 2.25
C ALA A 39 32.52 -7.94 1.14
N SER A 40 33.44 -8.09 0.17
CA SER A 40 33.57 -7.16 -0.96
C SER A 40 32.57 -7.42 -2.09
N ARG A 41 31.79 -8.50 -2.04
CA ARG A 41 30.77 -8.76 -3.06
C ARG A 41 29.53 -7.93 -2.75
N PRO A 42 28.90 -7.28 -3.73
CA PRO A 42 27.63 -6.59 -3.52
C PRO A 42 26.58 -7.62 -3.14
N VAL A 43 26.14 -7.59 -1.88
CA VAL A 43 25.06 -8.44 -1.40
C VAL A 43 23.75 -7.79 -1.86
N GLN A 44 23.00 -8.47 -2.71
CA GLN A 44 21.60 -8.14 -2.94
C GLN A 44 20.83 -8.54 -1.68
N ILE A 45 20.75 -7.63 -0.71
CA ILE A 45 19.87 -7.80 0.44
C ILE A 45 18.45 -7.61 -0.13
N PRO A 46 17.60 -8.65 -0.16
CA PRO A 46 16.24 -8.46 -0.61
C PRO A 46 15.57 -7.45 0.33
N GLU A 47 15.06 -6.36 -0.23
CA GLU A 47 14.28 -5.40 0.53
C GLU A 47 13.12 -6.13 1.21
N THR A 48 12.89 -5.81 2.48
CA THR A 48 11.78 -6.43 3.20
C THR A 48 10.47 -5.98 2.55
N ILE A 49 9.72 -6.94 2.03
CA ILE A 49 8.41 -6.67 1.43
C ILE A 49 7.49 -6.17 2.54
N LYS A 50 7.16 -4.88 2.52
CA LYS A 50 6.20 -4.29 3.46
C LYS A 50 4.80 -4.80 3.12
N VAL A 51 4.38 -5.86 3.78
CA VAL A 51 3.02 -6.41 3.61
C VAL A 51 2.01 -5.43 4.20
N LYS A 52 1.14 -4.88 3.34
CA LYS A 52 0.02 -4.05 3.79
C LYS A 52 -0.99 -4.95 4.52
N ARG A 53 -1.22 -4.69 5.81
CA ARG A 53 -2.26 -5.41 6.56
C ARG A 53 -3.65 -5.09 6.00
N ASN A 54 -4.49 -6.11 5.87
CA ASN A 54 -5.92 -5.90 5.67
C ASN A 54 -6.51 -5.56 7.05
N THR A 55 -7.16 -4.41 7.16
CA THR A 55 -7.81 -3.98 8.40
C THR A 55 -9.30 -4.14 8.23
N ALA A 56 -10.04 -4.57 9.26
CA ALA A 56 -11.50 -4.73 9.21
C ALA A 56 -12.22 -3.48 8.64
N ALA A 57 -11.69 -2.28 8.91
CA ALA A 57 -12.20 -1.03 8.35
C ALA A 57 -12.23 -0.97 6.81
N LYS A 58 -11.38 -1.73 6.11
CA LYS A 58 -11.37 -1.80 4.64
C LYS A 58 -12.59 -2.52 4.08
N ALA A 59 -13.23 -3.38 4.86
CA ALA A 59 -14.45 -4.06 4.44
C ALA A 59 -15.62 -3.08 4.21
N PHE A 60 -15.59 -1.90 4.87
CA PHE A 60 -16.60 -0.86 4.72
C PHE A 60 -16.39 0.05 3.49
N ILE A 61 -15.30 -0.13 2.73
CA ILE A 61 -15.01 0.71 1.56
C ILE A 61 -16.13 0.64 0.51
N PRO A 62 -16.63 -0.55 0.10
CA PRO A 62 -17.69 -0.64 -0.90
C PRO A 62 -18.95 0.11 -0.49
N ALA A 63 -19.43 -0.10 0.74
CA ALA A 63 -20.60 0.60 1.27
C ALA A 63 -20.44 2.13 1.30
N ILE A 64 -19.23 2.63 1.62
CA ILE A 64 -18.93 4.06 1.59
C ILE A 64 -18.88 4.59 0.15
N GLU A 65 -18.27 3.85 -0.78
CA GLU A 65 -18.21 4.21 -2.20
C GLU A 65 -19.63 4.28 -2.80
N ASP A 66 -20.50 3.31 -2.51
CA ASP A 66 -21.89 3.29 -2.97
C ASP A 66 -22.68 4.50 -2.46
N LEU A 67 -22.56 4.83 -1.18
CA LEU A 67 -23.19 6.03 -0.60
C LEU A 67 -22.72 7.31 -1.27
N LEU A 68 -21.42 7.42 -1.57
CA LEU A 68 -20.85 8.58 -2.25
C LEU A 68 -21.27 8.63 -3.72
N HIS A 69 -21.38 7.49 -4.40
CA HIS A 69 -21.87 7.39 -5.76
C HIS A 69 -23.32 7.88 -5.87
N ARG A 70 -24.21 7.44 -4.97
CA ARG A 70 -25.61 7.92 -4.89
C ARG A 70 -25.71 9.44 -4.68
N GLN A 71 -24.69 10.05 -4.08
CA GLN A 71 -24.61 11.50 -3.83
C GLN A 71 -23.94 12.30 -4.95
N THR A 72 -23.39 11.66 -5.97
CA THR A 72 -22.76 12.33 -7.12
C THR A 72 -23.62 13.41 -7.80
N PRO A 73 -24.95 13.23 -8.00
CA PRO A 73 -25.78 14.26 -8.63
C PRO A 73 -25.99 15.51 -7.76
N VAL A 74 -25.66 15.47 -6.47
CA VAL A 74 -25.84 16.60 -5.56
C VAL A 74 -24.79 17.68 -5.82
N THR A 75 -25.19 18.71 -6.56
CA THR A 75 -24.31 19.84 -6.90
C THR A 75 -24.04 20.74 -5.69
N ASN A 76 -25.04 20.97 -4.84
CA ASN A 76 -24.93 21.89 -3.69
C ASN A 76 -24.03 21.31 -2.59
N PRO A 77 -22.92 21.98 -2.21
CA PRO A 77 -21.98 21.48 -1.21
C PRO A 77 -22.61 21.29 0.18
N LYS A 78 -23.63 22.09 0.54
CA LYS A 78 -24.31 22.00 1.84
C LYS A 78 -25.19 20.76 1.99
N GLN A 79 -25.62 20.17 0.87
CA GLN A 79 -26.48 18.98 0.84
C GLN A 79 -25.68 17.68 0.77
N ARG A 80 -24.37 17.74 0.59
CA ARG A 80 -23.51 16.55 0.50
C ARG A 80 -23.41 15.85 1.85
N LEU A 81 -23.46 14.52 1.82
CA LEU A 81 -23.21 13.72 3.02
C LEU A 81 -21.82 14.02 3.61
N THR A 82 -21.80 14.37 4.89
CA THR A 82 -20.57 14.52 5.67
C THR A 82 -20.08 13.16 6.17
N ALA A 83 -18.79 13.03 6.46
CA ALA A 83 -18.24 11.80 7.03
C ALA A 83 -18.93 11.42 8.36
N LYS A 84 -19.31 12.42 9.16
CA LYS A 84 -20.12 12.23 10.39
C LYS A 84 -21.48 11.61 10.08
N ARG A 85 -22.18 12.11 9.06
CA ARG A 85 -23.48 11.55 8.66
C ARG A 85 -23.34 10.13 8.13
N ILE A 86 -22.31 9.87 7.33
CA ILE A 86 -22.01 8.50 6.85
C ILE A 86 -21.75 7.57 8.03
N HIS A 87 -20.98 7.98 9.03
CA HIS A 87 -20.76 7.19 10.24
C HIS A 87 -22.07 6.90 11.00
N SER A 88 -22.96 7.88 11.15
CA SER A 88 -24.28 7.63 11.75
C SER A 88 -25.12 6.65 10.94
N ILE A 89 -25.10 6.72 9.60
CA ILE A 89 -25.84 5.80 8.73
C ILE A 89 -25.33 4.37 8.88
N LEU A 90 -24.01 4.19 8.99
CA LEU A 90 -23.38 2.88 9.18
C LEU A 90 -23.68 2.29 10.57
N LEU A 91 -23.84 3.15 11.59
CA LEU A 91 -24.29 2.73 12.92
C LEU A 91 -25.79 2.40 12.96
N GLU A 92 -26.61 3.18 12.26
CA GLU A 92 -28.06 2.98 12.15
C GLU A 92 -28.40 1.69 11.41
N GLY A 93 -27.50 1.17 10.55
CA GLY A 93 -27.65 -0.12 9.90
C GLY A 93 -28.80 -0.17 8.90
N ARG A 94 -28.69 0.60 7.80
CA ARG A 94 -29.71 0.57 6.73
C ARG A 94 -29.70 -0.75 5.97
N GLU A 95 -30.88 -1.28 5.70
CA GLU A 95 -31.10 -2.51 4.90
C GLU A 95 -30.60 -2.35 3.45
N ASP A 96 -30.61 -1.13 2.91
CA ASP A 96 -30.18 -0.83 1.53
C ASP A 96 -28.65 -0.90 1.29
N LEU A 97 -27.87 -1.22 2.34
CA LEU A 97 -26.41 -1.25 2.31
C LEU A 97 -25.92 -2.65 2.70
N GLU A 98 -25.09 -3.23 1.84
CA GLU A 98 -24.35 -4.44 2.16
C GLU A 98 -23.26 -4.10 3.19
N LEU A 99 -23.59 -4.32 4.46
CA LEU A 99 -22.71 -4.06 5.59
C LEU A 99 -21.94 -5.34 5.96
N PRO A 100 -20.60 -5.25 6.13
CA PRO A 100 -19.82 -6.36 6.66
C PRO A 100 -20.24 -6.70 8.10
N ASP A 101 -20.11 -7.98 8.47
CA ASP A 101 -20.30 -8.49 9.85
C ASP A 101 -19.12 -8.12 10.77
N ALA A 102 -18.77 -6.83 10.78
CA ALA A 102 -17.66 -6.28 11.55
C ALA A 102 -18.16 -5.07 12.35
N PRO A 103 -17.55 -4.77 13.50
CA PRO A 103 -17.89 -3.58 14.24
C PRO A 103 -17.57 -2.31 13.42
N VAL A 104 -18.50 -1.35 13.45
CA VAL A 104 -18.34 -0.08 12.74
C VAL A 104 -17.07 0.63 13.23
N PRO A 105 -16.18 1.05 12.32
CA PRO A 105 -14.93 1.69 12.70
C PRO A 105 -15.14 3.09 13.29
N SER A 106 -14.10 3.60 13.96
CA SER A 106 -14.12 4.94 14.55
C SER A 106 -14.34 6.05 13.52
N ILE A 107 -14.94 7.16 13.95
CA ILE A 107 -15.24 8.31 13.09
C ILE A 107 -14.02 8.82 12.30
N ARG A 108 -12.83 8.85 12.91
CA ARG A 108 -11.58 9.24 12.24
C ARG A 108 -11.20 8.29 11.11
N THR A 109 -11.47 7.00 11.29
CA THR A 109 -11.22 6.01 10.25
C THR A 109 -12.17 6.23 9.07
N ILE A 110 -13.44 6.52 9.36
CA ILE A 110 -14.44 6.83 8.33
C ILE A 110 -14.08 8.12 7.58
N GLU A 111 -13.69 9.18 8.27
CA GLU A 111 -13.21 10.42 7.64
C GLU A 111 -12.06 10.15 6.67
N ARG A 112 -11.09 9.33 7.07
CA ARG A 112 -9.97 8.93 6.21
C ARG A 112 -10.44 8.13 4.99
N LEU A 113 -11.34 7.17 5.18
CA LEU A 113 -11.87 6.34 4.08
C LEU A 113 -12.71 7.16 3.10
N VAL A 114 -13.60 8.03 3.60
CA VAL A 114 -14.41 8.94 2.80
C VAL A 114 -13.53 9.91 2.00
N ARG A 115 -12.46 10.43 2.60
CA ARG A 115 -11.50 11.28 1.90
C ARG A 115 -10.84 10.53 0.74
N ALA A 116 -10.32 9.33 0.99
CA ALA A 116 -9.69 8.50 -0.04
C ALA A 116 -10.67 8.14 -1.17
N ALA A 117 -11.91 7.76 -0.84
CA ALA A 117 -12.94 7.46 -1.81
C ALA A 117 -13.31 8.70 -2.67
N ARG A 118 -13.40 9.89 -2.08
CA ARG A 118 -13.63 11.14 -2.83
C ARG A 118 -12.46 11.49 -3.75
N GLU A 119 -11.23 11.31 -3.30
CA GLU A 119 -10.04 11.52 -4.13
C GLU A 119 -10.05 10.59 -5.35
N LYS A 120 -10.41 9.31 -5.16
CA LYS A 120 -10.61 8.33 -6.24
C LYS A 120 -11.71 8.76 -7.21
N LEU A 121 -12.91 9.09 -6.73
CA LEU A 121 -14.03 9.55 -7.58
C LEU A 121 -13.69 10.81 -8.38
N ASN A 122 -12.96 11.75 -7.79
CA ASN A 122 -12.50 12.95 -8.48
C ASN A 122 -11.46 12.62 -9.56
N LEU A 123 -10.55 11.66 -9.30
CA LEU A 123 -9.57 11.20 -10.27
C LEU A 123 -10.26 10.50 -11.45
N ASP A 124 -11.23 9.63 -11.17
CA ASP A 124 -12.02 8.94 -12.19
C ASP A 124 -12.78 9.95 -13.07
N ARG A 125 -13.38 10.98 -12.46
CA ARG A 125 -14.03 12.07 -13.22
C ARG A 125 -13.06 12.83 -14.12
N LYS A 126 -11.86 13.14 -13.64
CA LYS A 126 -10.83 13.83 -14.45
C LYS A 126 -10.40 12.98 -15.63
N ASN A 127 -10.20 11.68 -15.40
CA ASN A 127 -9.82 10.73 -16.45
C ASN A 127 -10.93 10.56 -17.49
N ALA A 128 -12.19 10.51 -17.07
CA ALA A 128 -13.34 10.42 -17.98
C ALA A 128 -13.51 11.65 -18.88
N LEU A 129 -13.17 12.84 -18.37
CA LEU A 129 -13.20 14.09 -19.15
C LEU A 129 -11.99 14.23 -20.09
N SER A 130 -10.94 13.43 -19.91
CA SER A 130 -9.75 13.41 -20.75
C SER A 130 -9.76 12.24 -21.72
N VAL A 131 -10.78 12.13 -22.58
CA VAL A 131 -10.67 11.26 -23.75
C VAL A 131 -9.67 11.92 -24.71
N ARG A 132 -8.53 11.27 -24.95
CA ARG A 132 -7.60 11.72 -26.01
C ARG A 132 -8.28 11.50 -27.35
N LEU A 133 -8.63 12.60 -28.02
CA LEU A 133 -9.09 12.56 -29.40
C LEU A 133 -7.87 12.25 -30.29
N GLU A 134 -7.77 10.99 -30.72
CA GLU A 134 -6.76 10.59 -31.71
C GLU A 134 -7.27 10.99 -33.09
N HIS A 135 -6.65 12.01 -33.69
CA HIS A 135 -6.88 12.33 -35.10
C HIS A 135 -6.02 11.43 -35.98
N ALA A 136 -6.65 10.60 -36.81
CA ALA A 136 -5.95 9.92 -37.88
C ALA A 136 -5.42 10.96 -38.88
N PRO A 137 -4.13 10.94 -39.27
CA PRO A 137 -3.62 11.83 -40.29
C PRO A 137 -4.34 11.53 -41.61
N GLY A 138 -5.01 12.53 -42.18
CA GLY A 138 -5.71 12.38 -43.45
C GLY A 138 -4.75 11.97 -44.55
N SER A 139 -5.07 10.90 -45.28
CA SER A 139 -4.41 10.58 -46.54
C SER A 139 -4.78 11.65 -47.56
N ALA A 140 -3.91 12.64 -47.73
CA ALA A 140 -3.99 13.54 -48.87
C ALA A 140 -3.86 12.69 -50.15
N GLN A 141 -4.90 12.74 -50.99
CA GLN A 141 -4.92 12.18 -52.34
C GLN A 141 -4.58 13.28 -53.34
#